data_AF-A0A8S3GL06-F1
#
_entry.id   AF-A0A8S3GL06-F1
#
_cell.length_a   1.000
_cell.length_b   1.000
_cell.length_c   1.000
_cell.angle_alpha   90.00
_cell.angle_beta   90.00
_cell.angle_gamma   90.00
#
_symmetry.space_group_name_H-M   'P 1'
#
loop_
_entity.id
_entity.type
_entity.pdbx_description
1 polymer ?
#
loop_
_entity_poly.entity_id
_entity_poly.type
_entity_poly.pdbx_seq_one_letter_code
_entity_poly.pdbx_strand_id
1 'polypeptide(L)'
;VIFENKILVLHYLFGGTLIGLGMVVCGSCPGTVFVQVGSGIVYSLFTCLGGILGTYFYYAFVHERISQEKFLPSSLVLRRLCDVLPIPSTVCHVIFGLIFLGIAIGLEFAVPWKSDLNPDLLSKGTVNPDD
;
A
#
# COMPACT_ATOMS: atom_id res chain seq x y z
N VAL A 1 -18.51 25.41 -2.77
CA VAL A 1 -17.89 24.70 -3.93
C VAL A 1 -16.40 24.98 -4.09
N ILE A 2 -15.91 26.16 -4.52
CA ILE A 2 -14.45 26.37 -4.75
C ILE A 2 -13.64 26.36 -3.43
N PHE A 3 -14.20 26.89 -2.34
CA PHE A 3 -13.51 26.93 -1.03
C PHE A 3 -13.42 25.56 -0.35
N GLU A 4 -14.46 24.72 -0.45
CA GLU A 4 -14.44 23.32 0.05
C GLU A 4 -13.40 22.44 -0.63
N ASN A 5 -13.22 22.60 -1.95
CA ASN A 5 -12.25 21.79 -2.69
C ASN A 5 -10.81 22.01 -2.18
N LYS A 6 -10.48 23.22 -1.72
CA LYS A 6 -9.15 23.49 -1.15
C LYS A 6 -8.91 22.76 0.16
N ILE A 7 -9.90 22.71 1.07
CA ILE A 7 -9.78 21.98 2.34
C ILE A 7 -9.67 20.48 2.10
N LEU A 8 -10.45 19.92 1.16
CA LEU A 8 -10.37 18.50 0.78
C LEU A 8 -8.99 18.16 0.21
N VAL A 9 -8.50 18.92 -0.77
CA VAL A 9 -7.17 18.67 -1.38
C VAL A 9 -6.06 18.78 -0.34
N LEU A 10 -6.15 19.76 0.56
CA LEU A 10 -5.19 19.93 1.65
C LEU A 10 -5.21 18.72 2.59
N HIS A 11 -6.39 18.21 2.97
CA HIS A 11 -6.52 17.00 3.79
C HIS A 11 -5.89 15.77 3.13
N TYR A 12 -6.18 15.52 1.85
CA TYR A 12 -5.59 14.40 1.10
C TYR A 12 -4.07 14.54 0.97
N LEU A 13 -3.58 15.76 0.73
CA LEU A 13 -2.15 16.02 0.61
C LEU A 13 -1.42 15.81 1.94
N PHE A 14 -1.96 16.33 3.05
CA PHE A 14 -1.37 16.12 4.38
C PHE A 14 -1.43 14.65 4.80
N GLY A 15 -2.56 13.98 4.60
CA GLY A 15 -2.69 12.55 4.90
C GLY A 15 -1.73 11.69 4.08
N GLY A 16 -1.65 11.91 2.76
CA GLY A 16 -0.73 11.20 1.88
C GLY A 16 0.74 11.44 2.21
N THR A 17 1.10 12.69 2.54
CA THR A 17 2.48 13.04 2.90
C THR A 17 2.89 12.42 4.23
N LEU A 18 2.00 12.40 5.24
CA LEU A 18 2.28 11.77 6.54
C LEU A 18 2.49 10.26 6.40
N ILE A 19 1.63 9.58 5.63
CA ILE A 19 1.78 8.14 5.39
C ILE A 19 3.05 7.84 4.58
N GLY A 20 3.34 8.63 3.54
CA GLY A 20 4.57 8.48 2.75
C GLY A 20 5.82 8.69 3.59
N LEU A 21 5.84 9.71 4.45
CA LEU A 21 6.94 9.96 5.39
C LEU A 21 7.12 8.77 6.34
N GLY A 22 6.02 8.21 6.85
CA GLY A 22 6.05 7.01 7.68
C GLY A 22 6.69 5.80 6.99
N MET A 23 6.36 5.56 5.71
CA MET A 23 6.97 4.45 4.95
C MET A 23 8.49 4.60 4.80
N VAL A 24 8.98 5.83 4.58
CA VAL A 24 10.41 6.12 4.49
C VAL A 24 11.11 5.91 5.82
N VAL A 25 10.52 6.38 6.93
CA VAL A 25 11.09 6.25 8.28
C VAL A 25 11.14 4.79 8.72
N CYS A 26 10.09 4.01 8.45
CA CYS A 26 10.03 2.60 8.82
C CYS A 26 10.80 1.68 7.87
N GLY A 27 11.22 2.18 6.70
CA GLY A 27 11.90 1.37 5.67
C GLY A 27 11.05 0.23 5.11
N SER A 28 9.72 0.32 5.24
CA SER A 28 8.79 -0.73 4.82
C SER A 28 7.46 -0.15 4.39
N CYS A 29 6.90 -0.72 3.33
CA CYS A 29 5.57 -0.44 2.82
C CYS A 29 4.52 -1.24 3.63
N PRO A 30 3.25 -0.81 3.71
CA PRO A 30 2.21 -1.54 4.45
C PRO A 30 2.04 -3.00 3.96
N GLY A 31 2.32 -3.27 2.67
CA GLY A 31 2.31 -4.63 2.12
C GLY A 31 3.53 -5.47 2.51
N THR A 32 4.72 -4.88 2.56
CA THR A 32 5.97 -5.62 2.86
C THR A 32 6.09 -5.95 4.35
N VAL A 33 5.44 -5.18 5.23
CA VAL A 33 5.44 -5.46 6.68
C VAL A 33 4.91 -6.88 6.97
N PHE A 34 3.85 -7.32 6.30
CA PHE A 34 3.27 -8.66 6.54
C PHE A 34 4.23 -9.79 6.15
N VAL A 35 4.91 -9.66 5.02
CA VAL A 35 5.92 -10.64 4.58
C VAL A 35 7.10 -10.67 5.52
N GLN A 36 7.53 -9.50 6.01
CA GLN A 36 8.68 -9.35 6.90
C GLN A 36 8.42 -9.87 8.32
N VAL A 37 7.17 -9.79 8.79
CA VAL A 37 6.72 -10.48 10.01
C VAL A 37 6.71 -11.99 9.79
N GLY A 38 6.27 -12.46 8.62
CA GLY A 38 6.30 -13.88 8.25
C GLY A 38 7.71 -14.47 8.17
N SER A 39 8.71 -13.67 7.80
CA SER A 39 10.12 -14.09 7.78
C SER A 39 10.82 -14.01 9.15
N GLY A 40 10.13 -13.59 10.21
CA GLY A 40 10.65 -13.61 11.58
C GLY A 40 11.59 -12.46 11.93
N ILE A 41 11.59 -11.36 11.18
CA ILE A 41 12.44 -10.19 11.46
C ILE A 41 11.85 -9.40 12.65
N VAL A 42 12.61 -9.31 13.74
CA VAL A 42 12.17 -8.68 15.00
C VAL A 42 11.76 -7.21 14.82
N TYR A 43 12.44 -6.47 13.95
CA TYR A 43 12.14 -5.07 13.67
C TYR A 43 10.75 -4.85 13.02
N SER A 44 10.24 -5.83 12.28
CA SER A 44 8.94 -5.75 11.60
C SER A 44 7.76 -5.78 12.56
N LEU A 45 7.93 -6.48 13.69
CA LEU A 45 6.95 -6.49 14.77
C LEU A 45 6.78 -5.09 15.36
N PHE A 46 7.87 -4.36 15.57
CA PHE A 46 7.80 -2.98 16.07
C PHE A 46 7.10 -2.03 15.09
N THR A 47 7.38 -2.15 13.79
CA THR A 47 6.68 -1.37 12.76
C THR A 47 5.18 -1.71 12.70
N CYS A 48 4.84 -3.00 12.78
CA CYS A 48 3.44 -3.45 12.77
C CYS A 48 2.68 -2.94 14.01
N LEU A 49 3.26 -3.11 15.20
CA LEU A 49 2.68 -2.62 16.45
C LEU A 49 2.58 -1.09 16.46
N GLY A 50 3.59 -0.38 15.96
CA GLY A 50 3.57 1.08 15.81
C GLY A 50 2.45 1.55 14.89
N GLY A 51 2.23 0.86 13.77
CA GLY A 51 1.13 1.15 12.85
C GLY A 51 -0.26 0.92 13.47
N ILE A 52 -0.42 -0.18 14.22
CA ILE A 52 -1.67 -0.51 14.92
C ILE A 52 -1.94 0.51 16.04
N LEU A 53 -0.94 0.79 16.88
CA LEU A 53 -1.05 1.77 17.96
C LEU A 53 -1.30 3.18 17.41
N GLY A 54 -0.62 3.56 16.32
CA GLY A 54 -0.83 4.82 15.64
C GLY A 54 -2.25 4.96 15.09
N THR A 55 -2.78 3.90 14.46
CA THR A 55 -4.16 3.87 13.96
C THR A 55 -5.16 3.94 15.13
N TYR A 56 -4.91 3.20 16.20
CA TYR A 56 -5.75 3.23 17.40
C TYR A 56 -5.75 4.61 18.06
N PHE A 57 -4.59 5.25 18.18
CA PHE A 57 -4.48 6.58 18.77
C PHE A 57 -5.14 7.64 17.89
N TYR A 58 -4.90 7.58 16.57
CA TYR A 58 -5.59 8.44 15.61
C TYR A 58 -7.11 8.24 15.70
N TYR A 59 -7.58 7.00 15.74
CA TYR A 59 -9.00 6.72 15.88
C TYR A 59 -9.56 7.20 17.22
N ALA A 60 -8.90 6.92 18.35
CA ALA A 60 -9.40 7.30 19.67
C ALA A 60 -9.43 8.83 19.89
N PHE A 61 -8.42 9.57 19.43
CA PHE A 61 -8.29 11.01 19.72
C PHE A 61 -8.78 11.91 18.58
N VAL A 62 -8.60 11.50 17.33
CA VAL A 62 -8.84 12.34 16.16
C VAL A 62 -10.20 12.05 15.53
N HIS A 63 -10.67 10.80 15.54
CA HIS A 63 -11.99 10.44 14.99
C HIS A 63 -13.11 11.27 15.62
N GLU A 64 -13.09 11.44 16.94
CA GLU A 64 -14.10 12.17 17.67
C GLU A 64 -14.10 13.68 17.34
N ARG A 65 -12.97 14.21 16.89
CA ARG A 65 -12.81 15.61 16.46
C ARG A 65 -13.12 15.83 14.98
N ILE A 66 -12.84 14.85 14.12
CA ILE A 66 -12.99 14.95 12.66
C ILE A 66 -14.35 14.41 12.17
N SER A 67 -15.10 13.68 13.00
CA SER A 67 -16.44 13.16 12.65
C SER A 67 -17.50 14.24 12.34
N GLN A 68 -17.19 15.53 12.49
CA GLN A 68 -18.06 16.65 12.11
C GLN A 68 -17.90 17.13 10.66
N GLU A 69 -16.87 16.68 9.94
CA GLU A 69 -16.73 16.96 8.51
C GLU A 69 -17.76 16.11 7.75
N LYS A 70 -18.94 16.70 7.50
CA LYS A 70 -19.96 16.14 6.61
C LYS A 70 -19.28 15.64 5.33
N PHE A 71 -19.47 14.34 5.06
CA PHE A 71 -19.11 13.67 3.82
C PHE A 71 -19.74 14.43 2.64
N LEU A 72 -19.02 15.40 2.10
CA LEU A 72 -19.47 16.18 0.96
C LEU A 72 -19.60 15.23 -0.23
N PRO A 73 -20.71 15.31 -1.02
CA PRO A 73 -21.03 14.29 -2.00
C PRO A 73 -19.88 14.19 -2.98
N SER A 74 -19.24 13.03 -2.95
CA SER A 74 -18.04 12.69 -3.70
C SER A 74 -18.38 12.46 -5.17
N SER A 75 -18.97 13.45 -5.84
CA SER A 75 -19.46 13.31 -7.21
C SER A 75 -18.40 13.58 -8.28
N LEU A 76 -17.28 14.22 -7.92
CA LEU A 76 -16.25 14.62 -8.91
C LEU A 76 -14.85 14.04 -8.64
N VAL A 77 -14.46 13.84 -7.37
CA VAL A 77 -13.13 13.33 -7.00
C VAL A 77 -13.09 11.79 -6.89
N LEU A 78 -14.23 11.14 -6.61
CA LEU A 78 -14.38 9.67 -6.63
C LEU A 78 -15.02 9.14 -7.92
N ARG A 79 -15.13 9.97 -8.96
CA ARG A 79 -15.61 9.48 -10.26
C ARG A 79 -14.54 8.53 -10.77
N ARG A 80 -14.83 7.22 -10.76
CA ARG A 80 -13.85 6.21 -11.14
C ARG A 80 -13.40 6.55 -12.55
N LEU A 81 -12.13 6.31 -12.88
CA LEU A 81 -11.67 6.46 -14.26
C LEU A 81 -12.55 5.63 -15.22
N CYS A 82 -13.14 4.54 -14.70
CA CYS A 82 -14.11 3.66 -15.36
C CYS A 82 -15.55 4.22 -15.46
N ASP A 83 -15.90 5.33 -14.80
CA ASP A 83 -17.18 6.06 -15.01
C ASP A 83 -17.06 7.12 -16.13
N VAL A 84 -15.83 7.47 -16.52
CA VAL A 84 -15.53 8.41 -17.62
C VAL A 84 -15.23 7.66 -18.92
N LEU A 85 -14.74 6.42 -18.81
CA LEU A 85 -14.57 5.48 -19.92
C LEU A 85 -15.82 4.57 -19.98
N PRO A 86 -16.55 4.48 -21.11
CA PRO A 86 -17.74 3.62 -21.25
C PRO A 86 -17.39 2.11 -21.33
N ILE A 87 -16.51 1.62 -20.46
CA ILE A 87 -15.93 0.28 -20.51
C ILE A 87 -16.29 -0.47 -19.22
N PRO A 88 -16.75 -1.73 -19.28
CA PRO A 88 -17.06 -2.52 -18.09
C PRO A 88 -15.86 -2.67 -17.15
N SER A 89 -16.07 -2.39 -15.86
CA SER A 89 -15.03 -2.36 -14.82
C SER A 89 -14.21 -3.65 -14.72
N THR A 90 -14.84 -4.80 -14.95
CA THR A 90 -14.17 -6.11 -14.97
C THR A 90 -13.10 -6.20 -16.05
N VAL A 91 -13.36 -5.65 -17.24
CA VAL A 91 -12.43 -5.70 -18.37
C VAL A 91 -11.20 -4.83 -18.10
N CYS A 92 -11.37 -3.65 -17.51
CA CYS A 92 -10.24 -2.78 -17.14
C CYS A 92 -9.30 -3.46 -16.13
N HIS A 93 -9.83 -4.09 -15.08
CA HIS A 93 -9.00 -4.79 -14.10
C HIS A 93 -8.27 -6.00 -14.69
N VAL A 94 -8.94 -6.78 -15.54
CA VAL A 94 -8.32 -7.94 -16.21
C VAL A 94 -7.19 -7.50 -17.13
N ILE A 95 -7.41 -6.47 -17.96
CA ILE A 95 -6.38 -5.95 -18.88
C ILE A 95 -5.18 -5.42 -18.09
N PHE A 96 -5.43 -4.58 -17.06
CA PHE A 96 -4.34 -4.02 -16.26
C PHE A 96 -3.56 -5.11 -15.51
N GLY A 97 -4.26 -6.10 -14.98
CA GLY A 97 -3.66 -7.28 -14.35
C GLY A 97 -2.80 -8.09 -15.31
N LEU A 98 -3.29 -8.34 -16.54
CA LEU A 98 -2.54 -9.08 -17.57
C LEU A 98 -1.27 -8.33 -18.01
N ILE A 99 -1.36 -7.00 -18.14
CA ILE A 99 -0.21 -6.17 -18.49
C ILE A 99 0.83 -6.21 -17.37
N PHE A 100 0.43 -5.98 -16.11
CA PHE A 100 1.35 -6.02 -14.97
C PHE A 100 1.97 -7.40 -14.79
N LEU A 101 1.19 -8.46 -14.96
CA LEU A 101 1.68 -9.83 -14.89
C LEU A 101 2.69 -10.14 -15.99
N GLY A 102 2.41 -9.75 -17.23
CA GLY A 102 3.34 -9.91 -18.35
C GLY A 102 4.65 -9.17 -18.14
N ILE A 103 4.58 -7.93 -17.62
CA ILE A 103 5.78 -7.14 -17.25
C ILE A 103 6.55 -7.83 -16.12
N ALA A 104 5.87 -8.30 -15.08
CA ALA A 104 6.51 -8.98 -13.96
C ALA A 104 7.26 -10.24 -14.41
N ILE A 105 6.61 -11.08 -15.23
CA ILE A 105 7.23 -12.27 -15.82
C ILE A 105 8.43 -11.88 -16.69
N GLY A 106 8.27 -10.87 -17.55
CA GLY A 106 9.36 -10.37 -18.39
C GLY A 106 10.56 -9.86 -17.59
N LEU A 107 10.30 -9.15 -16.48
CA LEU A 107 11.33 -8.69 -15.56
C LEU A 107 11.99 -9.85 -14.81
N GLU A 108 11.26 -10.91 -14.46
CA GLU A 108 11.82 -12.08 -13.79
C GLU A 108 12.77 -12.87 -14.71
N PHE A 109 12.51 -12.89 -16.02
CA PHE A 109 13.43 -13.45 -17.00
C PHE A 109 14.64 -12.55 -17.29
N ALA A 110 14.47 -11.22 -17.26
CA ALA A 110 15.54 -10.27 -17.56
C ALA A 110 16.47 -10.04 -16.35
N VAL A 111 15.91 -10.02 -15.13
CA VAL A 111 16.60 -9.80 -13.86
C VAL A 111 16.14 -10.87 -12.87
N PRO A 112 16.77 -12.06 -12.88
CA PRO A 112 16.38 -13.14 -12.00
C PRO A 112 16.68 -12.75 -10.55
N TRP A 113 15.66 -12.50 -9.73
CA TRP A 113 15.79 -12.04 -8.34
C TRP A 113 16.75 -12.86 -7.45
N LYS A 114 17.08 -14.10 -7.85
CA LYS A 114 18.04 -14.97 -7.17
C LYS A 114 19.49 -14.48 -7.27
N SER A 115 19.81 -13.64 -8.26
CA SER A 115 21.15 -13.07 -8.40
C SER A 115 21.48 -12.04 -7.32
N ASP A 116 20.47 -11.48 -6.67
CA ASP A 116 20.62 -10.39 -5.68
C ASP A 116 20.69 -10.91 -4.23
N LEU A 117 20.57 -12.22 -4.01
CA LEU A 117 20.52 -12.81 -2.67
C LEU A 117 21.77 -13.63 -2.38
N ASN A 118 22.35 -13.44 -1.19
CA ASN A 118 23.51 -14.19 -0.74
C ASN A 118 23.18 -15.70 -0.72
N PRO A 119 24.05 -16.59 -1.27
CA PRO A 119 23.81 -18.03 -1.32
C PRO A 119 23.45 -18.67 0.03
N ASP A 120 23.95 -18.11 1.14
CA ASP A 120 23.61 -18.59 2.50
C ASP A 120 22.16 -18.32 2.93
N LEU A 121 21.51 -17.31 2.34
CA LEU A 121 20.10 -16.98 2.59
C LEU A 121 19.17 -17.74 1.64
N LEU A 122 19.65 -18.11 0.45
CA LEU A 122 18.95 -19.00 -0.47
C LEU A 122 18.78 -20.41 0.14
N SER A 123 19.82 -20.96 0.79
CA SER A 123 19.73 -22.30 1.39
C SER A 123 18.84 -22.37 2.63
N LYS A 124 18.71 -21.28 3.39
CA LYS A 124 17.82 -21.20 4.57
C LYS A 124 16.35 -20.95 4.22
N GLY A 125 16.09 -20.34 3.06
CA GLY A 125 14.74 -19.99 2.60
C GLY A 125 14.02 -21.09 1.83
N THR A 126 14.76 -22.07 1.30
CA THR A 126 14.19 -23.27 0.67
C THR A 126 14.12 -24.40 1.69
N VAL A 127 12.92 -24.80 2.10
CA VAL A 127 12.71 -26.10 2.73
C VAL A 127 13.17 -27.15 1.72
N ASN A 128 14.22 -27.88 2.06
CA ASN A 128 14.70 -28.99 1.27
C ASN A 128 13.57 -30.04 1.22
N PRO A 129 13.02 -30.42 0.07
CA PRO A 129 11.98 -31.45 0.00
C PRO A 129 12.51 -32.86 0.35
N ASP A 130 13.80 -32.96 0.68
CA ASP A 130 14.56 -34.19 0.94
C ASP A 130 14.82 -34.44 2.44
N ASP A 131 14.46 -33.49 3.32
CA ASP A 131 14.60 -33.56 4.78
C ASP A 131 13.24 -33.59 5.51
#